data_AF-A0A660A6Z5-F1
#
_entry.id   AF-A0A660A6Z5-F1
#
_cell.length_a   1.000
_cell.length_b   1.000
_cell.length_c   1.000
_cell.angle_alpha   90.00
_cell.angle_beta   90.00
_cell.angle_gamma   90.00
#
_symmetry.space_group_name_H-M   'P 1'
#
loop_
_entity.id
_entity.type
_entity.pdbx_description
1 polymer ?
#
loop_
_entity_poly.entity_id
_entity_poly.type
_entity_poly.pdbx_seq_one_letter_code
_entity_poly.pdbx_strand_id
1 'polypeptide(L)'
;TGLNETPMAGDHFAVYADEKAARAAGEERSKRALLKQRQNTQRVSLDNLFDTLKAGEIKTVNVIIKADVQGSVEALAASLVKIDVEGVRVNVVHSAVGAINESDVTLAEASNAVIIGFNVRPTPQARQQADTDDVEIRLHSIIYKVMEEVEEAMKGKLDPVYQEKILGEAIIR
;
A
#
# COMPACT_ATOMS: atom_id res chain seq x y z
N THR A 1 -29.25 1.07 4.02
CA THR A 1 -28.09 1.07 3.11
C THR A 1 -28.63 1.12 1.69
N GLY A 2 -28.07 1.95 0.80
CA GLY A 2 -28.68 2.20 -0.52
C GLY A 2 -27.79 2.98 -1.51
N LEU A 3 -26.49 3.02 -1.27
CA LEU A 3 -25.50 3.60 -2.18
C LEU A 3 -24.77 2.44 -2.88
N ASN A 4 -24.48 2.59 -4.17
CA ASN A 4 -23.77 1.57 -4.94
C ASN A 4 -22.29 1.44 -4.55
N GLU A 5 -21.67 2.55 -4.13
CA GLU A 5 -20.26 2.61 -3.74
C GLU A 5 -20.09 3.43 -2.46
N THR A 6 -18.97 3.22 -1.77
CA THR A 6 -18.60 3.99 -0.58
C THR A 6 -18.16 5.40 -1.01
N PRO A 7 -18.83 6.47 -0.53
CA PRO A 7 -18.44 7.84 -0.85
C PRO A 7 -17.09 8.19 -0.20
N MET A 8 -16.36 9.14 -0.79
CA MET A 8 -15.12 9.63 -0.20
C MET A 8 -15.39 10.59 0.96
N ALA A 9 -14.45 10.69 1.89
CA ALA A 9 -14.56 11.63 2.99
C ALA A 9 -14.57 13.08 2.45
N GLY A 10 -15.60 13.84 2.81
CA GLY A 10 -15.77 15.22 2.35
C GLY A 10 -16.56 15.38 1.04
N ASP A 11 -17.07 14.29 0.46
CA ASP A 11 -17.92 14.38 -0.73
C ASP A 11 -19.24 15.13 -0.47
N HIS A 12 -19.61 15.98 -1.42
CA HIS A 12 -20.90 16.67 -1.42
C HIS A 12 -21.99 15.78 -1.98
N PHE A 13 -23.06 15.61 -1.20
CA PHE A 13 -24.28 14.94 -1.63
C PHE A 13 -25.19 15.91 -2.37
N ALA A 14 -25.78 15.44 -3.47
CA ALA A 14 -26.79 16.16 -4.24
C ALA A 14 -27.99 15.25 -4.45
N VAL A 15 -29.19 15.81 -4.24
CA VAL A 15 -30.45 15.09 -4.44
C VAL A 15 -30.97 15.43 -5.83
N TYR A 16 -31.36 14.40 -6.58
CA TYR A 16 -31.94 14.53 -7.91
C TYR A 16 -33.37 14.02 -7.89
N ALA A 17 -34.23 14.60 -8.72
CA ALA A 17 -35.63 14.18 -8.85
C ALA A 17 -35.77 12.82 -9.53
N ASP A 18 -34.87 12.50 -10.48
CA ASP A 18 -34.94 11.29 -11.29
C ASP A 18 -33.67 10.43 -11.15
N GLU A 19 -33.84 9.11 -11.01
CA GLU A 19 -32.73 8.15 -10.91
C GLU A 19 -31.82 8.20 -12.14
N LYS A 20 -32.38 8.37 -13.33
CA LYS A 20 -31.62 8.41 -14.59
C LYS A 20 -30.66 9.61 -14.64
N ALA A 21 -31.08 10.77 -14.13
CA ALA A 21 -30.24 11.95 -14.04
C ALA A 21 -29.12 11.77 -13.02
N ALA A 22 -29.44 11.21 -11.85
CA ALA A 22 -28.44 10.89 -10.82
C ALA A 22 -27.38 9.92 -11.34
N ARG A 23 -27.80 8.86 -12.06
CA ARG A 23 -26.90 7.86 -12.63
C ARG A 23 -25.97 8.46 -13.68
N ALA A 24 -26.51 9.25 -14.62
CA ALA A 24 -25.70 9.91 -15.65
C ALA A 24 -24.65 10.85 -15.05
N ALA A 25 -25.03 11.63 -14.02
CA ALA A 25 -24.10 12.52 -13.32
C ALA A 25 -23.01 11.74 -12.56
N GLY A 26 -23.36 10.62 -11.93
CA GLY A 26 -22.41 9.73 -11.25
C GLY A 26 -21.40 9.10 -12.22
N GLU A 27 -21.87 8.58 -13.35
CA GLU A 27 -21.03 7.99 -14.40
C GLU A 27 -20.08 9.02 -15.04
N GLU A 28 -20.55 10.26 -15.27
CA GLU A 28 -19.68 11.31 -15.79
C GLU A 28 -18.57 11.67 -14.80
N ARG A 29 -18.92 11.76 -13.50
CA ARG A 29 -17.97 12.06 -12.43
C ARG A 29 -16.92 10.95 -12.29
N SER A 30 -17.33 9.68 -12.30
CA SER A 30 -16.40 8.55 -12.19
C SER A 30 -15.45 8.49 -13.40
N LYS A 31 -15.96 8.72 -14.61
CA LYS A 31 -15.14 8.81 -15.83
C LYS A 31 -14.09 9.92 -15.73
N ARG A 32 -14.47 11.10 -15.21
CA ARG A 32 -13.57 12.23 -15.02
C ARG A 32 -12.48 11.93 -13.98
N ALA A 33 -12.85 11.29 -12.87
CA ALA A 33 -11.89 10.86 -11.85
C ALA A 33 -10.85 9.87 -12.41
N LEU A 34 -11.31 8.87 -13.18
CA LEU A 34 -10.44 7.90 -13.83
C LEU A 34 -9.44 8.56 -14.81
N LEU A 35 -9.90 9.54 -15.60
CA LEU A 35 -9.02 10.30 -16.50
C LEU A 35 -7.96 11.09 -15.72
N LYS A 36 -8.33 11.70 -14.60
CA LYS A 36 -7.39 12.45 -13.75
C LYS A 36 -6.35 11.52 -13.11
N GLN A 37 -6.75 10.34 -12.65
CA GLN A 37 -5.82 9.33 -12.13
C GLN A 37 -4.83 8.85 -13.20
N ARG A 38 -5.29 8.66 -14.44
CA ARG A 38 -4.44 8.31 -15.59
C ARG A 38 -3.48 9.44 -16.00
N GLN A 39 -3.81 10.70 -15.73
CA GLN A 39 -2.89 11.83 -15.94
C GLN A 39 -1.84 11.92 -14.84
N ASN A 40 -2.19 11.51 -13.61
CA ASN A 40 -1.28 11.55 -12.46
C ASN A 40 -0.26 10.39 -12.45
N THR A 41 -0.51 9.35 -13.25
CA THR A 41 0.51 8.34 -13.56
C THR A 41 1.51 8.99 -14.50
N GLN A 42 2.67 9.39 -13.96
CA GLN A 42 3.76 9.94 -14.76
C GLN A 42 4.04 9.00 -15.93
N ARG A 43 3.97 9.54 -17.17
CA ARG A 43 4.48 8.84 -18.34
C ARG A 43 5.96 8.57 -18.07
N VAL A 44 6.26 7.32 -17.79
CA VAL A 44 7.62 6.82 -17.66
C VAL A 44 8.27 7.01 -19.04
N SER A 45 9.11 8.04 -19.18
CA SER A 45 9.95 8.26 -20.35
C SER A 45 11.18 7.34 -20.28
N LEU A 46 11.78 7.03 -21.42
CA LEU A 46 13.02 6.25 -21.47
C LEU A 46 14.14 6.90 -20.65
N ASP A 47 14.20 8.24 -20.63
CA ASP A 47 15.20 8.97 -19.84
C ASP A 47 14.99 8.78 -18.33
N ASN A 48 13.74 8.81 -17.85
CA ASN A 48 13.44 8.55 -16.43
C ASN A 48 13.66 7.09 -16.04
N LEU A 49 13.47 6.14 -16.97
CA LEU A 49 13.78 4.72 -16.73
C LEU A 49 15.25 4.51 -16.40
N PHE A 50 16.16 5.18 -17.12
CA PHE A 50 17.59 5.06 -16.85
C PHE A 50 18.00 5.63 -15.49
N ASP A 51 17.39 6.73 -15.05
CA ASP A 51 17.67 7.29 -13.72
C ASP A 51 17.12 6.39 -12.60
N THR A 52 15.96 5.75 -12.80
CA THR A 52 15.45 4.75 -11.85
C THR A 52 16.28 3.46 -11.81
N LEU A 53 16.88 3.06 -12.94
CA LEU A 53 17.77 1.90 -13.02
C LEU A 53 19.17 2.18 -12.44
N LYS A 54 19.65 3.43 -12.51
CA LYS A 54 20.95 3.86 -11.96
C LYS A 54 20.96 4.02 -10.45
N ALA A 55 19.80 4.19 -9.81
CA ALA A 55 19.67 4.40 -8.37
C ALA A 55 19.96 3.14 -7.51
N GLY A 56 20.47 2.05 -8.10
CA GLY A 56 20.58 0.75 -7.44
C GLY A 56 19.22 0.06 -7.30
N GLU A 57 19.22 -1.22 -6.90
CA GLU A 57 17.98 -1.91 -6.52
C GLU A 57 17.42 -1.30 -5.23
N ILE A 58 16.62 -0.24 -5.36
CA ILE A 58 15.81 0.26 -4.26
C ILE A 58 14.87 -0.88 -3.87
N LYS A 59 15.07 -1.45 -2.69
CA LYS A 59 14.22 -2.55 -2.21
C LYS A 59 12.84 -1.97 -1.92
N THR A 60 11.79 -2.68 -2.32
CA THR A 60 10.42 -2.25 -2.06
C THR A 60 9.74 -3.17 -1.07
N VAL A 61 9.01 -2.59 -0.13
CA VAL A 61 8.07 -3.30 0.75
C VAL A 61 6.67 -3.03 0.23
N ASN A 62 6.04 -4.06 -0.32
CA ASN A 62 4.68 -3.98 -0.84
C ASN A 62 3.67 -4.15 0.30
N VAL A 63 2.65 -3.30 0.31
CA VAL A 63 1.64 -3.28 1.38
C VAL A 63 0.24 -3.15 0.78
N ILE A 64 -0.71 -3.92 1.33
CA ILE A 64 -2.15 -3.77 1.08
C ILE A 64 -2.80 -3.26 2.36
N ILE A 65 -3.65 -2.23 2.25
CA ILE A 65 -4.28 -1.59 3.41
C ILE A 65 -5.79 -1.79 3.36
N LYS A 66 -6.37 -2.33 4.43
CA LYS A 66 -7.81 -2.38 4.65
C LYS A 66 -8.17 -1.66 5.93
N ALA A 67 -9.18 -0.80 5.89
CA ALA A 67 -9.67 -0.15 7.11
C ALA A 67 -11.20 -0.13 7.19
N ASP A 68 -11.71 0.16 8.39
CA ASP A 68 -13.13 0.29 8.69
C ASP A 68 -13.76 1.54 8.04
N VAL A 69 -12.98 2.62 7.96
CA VAL A 69 -13.40 3.91 7.40
C VAL A 69 -12.39 4.48 6.42
N GLN A 70 -12.90 5.22 5.42
CA GLN A 70 -12.09 5.82 4.35
C GLN A 70 -10.98 6.75 4.88
N GLY A 71 -11.26 7.57 5.88
CA GLY A 71 -10.28 8.51 6.44
C GLY A 71 -9.06 7.81 7.05
N SER A 72 -9.25 6.62 7.63
CA SER A 72 -8.15 5.80 8.17
C SER A 72 -7.26 5.23 7.06
N VAL A 73 -7.86 4.80 5.94
CA VAL A 73 -7.12 4.32 4.76
C VAL A 73 -6.20 5.42 4.23
N GLU A 74 -6.75 6.61 4.03
CA GLU A 74 -6.01 7.76 3.49
C GLU A 74 -4.89 8.21 4.44
N ALA A 75 -5.19 8.30 5.75
CA ALA A 75 -4.22 8.68 6.76
C ALA A 75 -3.06 7.68 6.87
N LEU A 76 -3.36 6.37 6.80
CA LEU A 76 -2.34 5.31 6.81
C LEU A 76 -1.48 5.35 5.56
N ALA A 77 -2.09 5.36 4.38
CA ALA A 77 -1.36 5.40 3.11
C ALA A 77 -0.43 6.63 3.05
N ALA A 78 -0.93 7.81 3.43
CA ALA A 78 -0.14 9.03 3.45
C ALA A 78 0.99 9.00 4.49
N SER A 79 0.78 8.35 5.63
CA SER A 79 1.80 8.22 6.69
C SER A 79 2.90 7.24 6.29
N LEU A 80 2.54 6.10 5.70
CA LEU A 80 3.50 5.08 5.28
C LEU A 80 4.39 5.56 4.13
N VAL A 81 3.85 6.34 3.19
CA VAL A 81 4.64 6.93 2.08
C VAL A 81 5.67 7.96 2.58
N LYS A 82 5.45 8.58 3.75
CA LYS A 82 6.40 9.52 4.35
C LYS A 82 7.55 8.85 5.08
N ILE A 83 7.49 7.54 5.32
CA ILE A 83 8.59 6.80 5.94
C ILE A 83 9.70 6.69 4.90
N ASP A 84 10.79 7.39 5.17
CA ASP A 84 11.99 7.38 4.33
C ASP A 84 13.08 6.60 5.06
N VAL A 85 13.38 5.40 4.53
CA VAL A 85 14.50 4.57 4.98
C VAL A 85 15.45 4.46 3.81
N GLU A 86 16.71 4.84 4.02
CA GLU A 86 17.71 4.86 2.96
C GLU A 86 17.84 3.47 2.31
N GLY A 87 17.59 3.37 0.99
CA GLY A 87 17.66 2.13 0.23
C GLY A 87 16.39 1.26 0.23
N VAL A 88 15.33 1.64 0.95
CA VAL A 88 14.05 0.89 0.97
C VAL A 88 12.85 1.82 0.82
N ARG A 89 11.87 1.45 0.00
CA ARG A 89 10.63 2.23 -0.21
C ARG A 89 9.38 1.42 0.09
N VAL A 90 8.39 2.04 0.72
CA VAL A 90 7.04 1.45 0.85
C VAL A 90 6.24 1.68 -0.42
N ASN A 91 5.61 0.62 -0.93
CA ASN A 91 4.72 0.67 -2.07
C ASN A 91 3.32 0.18 -1.67
N VAL A 92 2.32 1.07 -1.72
CA VAL A 92 0.93 0.72 -1.43
C VAL A 92 0.29 0.15 -2.68
N VAL A 93 0.17 -1.18 -2.76
CA VAL A 93 -0.36 -1.90 -3.93
C VAL A 93 -1.87 -1.71 -4.05
N HIS A 94 -2.57 -1.78 -2.93
CA HIS A 94 -4.01 -1.62 -2.88
C HIS A 94 -4.45 -1.05 -1.53
N SER A 95 -5.46 -0.18 -1.55
CA SER A 95 -6.04 0.38 -0.35
C SER A 95 -7.56 0.49 -0.52
N ALA A 96 -8.31 -0.03 0.45
CA ALA A 96 -9.77 -0.07 0.38
C ALA A 96 -10.43 -0.13 1.77
N VAL A 97 -11.71 0.19 1.80
CA VAL A 97 -12.54 0.09 3.01
C VAL A 97 -13.21 -1.27 3.06
N GLY A 98 -13.28 -1.88 4.25
CA GLY A 98 -13.99 -3.13 4.51
C GLY A 98 -13.11 -4.23 5.11
N ALA A 99 -13.75 -5.36 5.38
CA ALA A 99 -13.07 -6.57 5.86
C ALA A 99 -12.08 -7.10 4.82
N ILE A 100 -11.04 -7.80 5.29
CA ILE A 100 -10.05 -8.46 4.44
C ILE A 100 -10.68 -9.75 3.90
N ASN A 101 -10.67 -9.92 2.58
CA ASN A 101 -11.23 -11.07 1.89
C ASN A 101 -10.16 -11.87 1.12
N GLU A 102 -10.58 -12.96 0.48
CA GLU A 102 -9.72 -13.87 -0.27
C GLU A 102 -9.04 -13.19 -1.47
N SER A 103 -9.73 -12.27 -2.15
CA SER A 103 -9.14 -11.53 -3.27
C SER A 103 -7.97 -10.65 -2.82
N ASP A 104 -8.04 -10.12 -1.60
CA ASP A 104 -6.94 -9.36 -1.01
C ASP A 104 -5.72 -10.25 -0.71
N VAL A 105 -5.97 -11.48 -0.24
CA VAL A 105 -4.93 -12.48 0.02
C VAL A 105 -4.26 -12.93 -1.28
N THR A 106 -5.04 -13.24 -2.32
CA THR A 106 -4.49 -13.59 -3.64
C THR A 106 -3.68 -12.43 -4.23
N LEU A 107 -4.13 -11.19 -4.06
CA LEU A 107 -3.37 -10.02 -4.51
C LEU A 107 -2.07 -9.85 -3.71
N ALA A 108 -2.10 -10.11 -2.41
CA ALA A 108 -0.93 -10.06 -1.55
C ALA A 108 0.11 -11.11 -1.94
N GLU A 109 -0.31 -12.35 -2.17
CA GLU A 109 0.55 -13.44 -2.65
C GLU A 109 1.21 -13.06 -3.98
N ALA A 110 0.41 -12.65 -4.97
CA ALA A 110 0.92 -12.31 -6.30
C ALA A 110 1.89 -11.12 -6.32
N SER A 111 1.77 -10.20 -5.34
CA SER A 111 2.61 -9.01 -5.23
C SER A 111 3.66 -9.09 -4.12
N ASN A 112 3.76 -10.22 -3.41
CA ASN A 112 4.58 -10.39 -2.22
C ASN A 112 4.39 -9.23 -1.21
N ALA A 113 3.13 -8.93 -0.91
CA ALA A 113 2.73 -7.82 -0.06
C ALA A 113 2.24 -8.28 1.32
N VAL A 114 2.47 -7.45 2.34
CA VAL A 114 1.89 -7.65 3.68
C VAL A 114 0.53 -6.96 3.73
N ILE A 115 -0.47 -7.62 4.32
CA ILE A 115 -1.81 -7.06 4.50
C ILE A 115 -1.90 -6.38 5.88
N ILE A 116 -2.24 -5.10 5.88
CA ILE A 116 -2.45 -4.29 7.08
C ILE A 116 -3.95 -4.02 7.23
N GLY A 117 -4.55 -4.60 8.27
CA GLY A 117 -5.93 -4.35 8.66
C GLY A 117 -6.02 -3.33 9.80
N PHE A 118 -6.65 -2.19 9.56
CA PHE A 118 -6.90 -1.17 10.58
C PHE A 118 -8.36 -1.20 11.05
N ASN A 119 -8.59 -1.59 12.31
CA ASN A 119 -9.93 -1.78 12.89
C ASN A 119 -10.84 -2.75 12.11
N VAL A 120 -10.27 -3.60 11.26
CA VAL A 120 -10.99 -4.62 10.49
C VAL A 120 -10.51 -6.01 10.86
N ARG A 121 -11.30 -7.01 10.49
CA ARG A 121 -10.95 -8.43 10.68
C ARG A 121 -11.01 -9.15 9.34
N PRO A 122 -10.16 -10.17 9.12
CA PRO A 122 -10.27 -11.03 7.96
C PRO A 122 -11.49 -11.94 8.07
N THR A 123 -12.07 -12.27 6.92
CA THR A 123 -13.07 -13.34 6.83
C THR A 123 -12.44 -14.69 7.21
N PRO A 124 -13.23 -15.67 7.67
CA PRO A 124 -12.69 -17.00 7.98
C PRO A 124 -11.96 -17.65 6.80
N GLN A 125 -12.49 -17.46 5.58
CA GLN A 125 -11.91 -17.97 4.35
C GLN A 125 -10.60 -17.25 4.01
N ALA A 126 -10.54 -15.91 4.14
CA ALA A 126 -9.31 -15.16 3.92
C ALA A 126 -8.20 -15.58 4.90
N ARG A 127 -8.54 -15.82 6.17
CA ARG A 127 -7.57 -16.31 7.16
C ARG A 127 -7.00 -17.69 6.76
N GLN A 128 -7.88 -18.62 6.39
CA GLN A 128 -7.44 -19.96 5.99
C GLN A 128 -6.56 -19.92 4.72
N GLN A 129 -6.91 -19.06 3.76
CA GLN A 129 -6.11 -18.86 2.56
C GLN A 129 -4.74 -18.26 2.90
N ALA A 130 -4.71 -17.25 3.78
CA ALA A 130 -3.46 -16.61 4.18
C ALA A 130 -2.52 -17.58 4.90
N ASP A 131 -3.05 -18.47 5.75
CA ASP A 131 -2.27 -19.53 6.39
C ASP A 131 -1.73 -20.57 5.37
N THR A 132 -2.41 -20.77 4.25
CA THR A 132 -2.02 -21.73 3.20
C THR A 132 -0.97 -21.14 2.26
N ASP A 133 -1.12 -19.87 1.90
CA ASP A 133 -0.27 -19.16 0.94
C ASP A 133 0.89 -18.41 1.60
N ASP A 134 1.06 -18.56 2.92
CA ASP A 134 2.08 -17.88 3.74
C ASP A 134 2.01 -16.34 3.62
N VAL A 135 0.79 -15.82 3.52
CA VAL A 135 0.53 -14.37 3.43
C VAL A 135 0.36 -13.78 4.82
N GLU A 136 1.19 -12.79 5.15
CA GLU A 136 1.15 -12.14 6.45
C GLU A 136 0.00 -11.12 6.55
N ILE A 137 -0.88 -11.32 7.55
CA ILE A 137 -1.95 -10.37 7.91
C ILE A 137 -1.66 -9.78 9.28
N ARG A 138 -1.46 -8.47 9.34
CA ARG A 138 -1.28 -7.71 10.59
C ARG A 138 -2.47 -6.83 10.90
N LEU A 139 -2.98 -6.92 12.12
CA LEU A 139 -4.17 -6.20 12.57
C LEU A 139 -3.80 -5.14 13.60
N HIS A 140 -4.24 -3.91 13.36
CA HIS A 140 -3.92 -2.77 14.20
C HIS A 140 -5.14 -1.90 14.46
N SER A 141 -5.04 -1.09 15.51
CA SER A 141 -6.02 -0.06 15.86
C SER A 141 -5.37 1.30 16.11
N ILE A 142 -4.03 1.39 16.00
CA ILE A 142 -3.24 2.59 16.28
C ILE A 142 -2.23 2.80 15.15
N ILE A 143 -2.31 3.94 14.45
CA ILE A 143 -1.51 4.23 13.25
C ILE A 143 -0.01 4.22 13.54
N TYR A 144 0.42 4.78 14.67
CA TYR A 144 1.85 4.84 15.02
C TYR A 144 2.51 3.46 15.14
N LYS A 145 1.77 2.45 15.63
CA LYS A 145 2.29 1.08 15.73
C LYS A 145 2.51 0.47 14.35
N VAL A 146 1.60 0.74 13.41
CA VAL A 146 1.75 0.32 12.02
C VAL A 146 3.01 0.91 11.40
N MET A 147 3.24 2.21 11.62
CA MET A 147 4.42 2.90 11.09
C MET A 147 5.72 2.30 11.64
N GLU A 148 5.78 2.07 12.96
CA GLU A 148 6.94 1.48 13.63
C GLU A 148 7.27 0.08 13.08
N GLU A 149 6.27 -0.80 12.98
CA GLU A 149 6.46 -2.16 12.46
C GLU A 149 6.88 -2.17 10.98
N VAL A 150 6.31 -1.28 10.16
CA VAL A 150 6.71 -1.17 8.75
C VAL A 150 8.14 -0.63 8.64
N GLU A 151 8.53 0.33 9.47
CA GLU A 151 9.90 0.85 9.50
C GLU A 151 10.90 -0.23 9.94
N GLU A 152 10.56 -1.05 10.93
CA GLU A 152 11.35 -2.21 11.33
C GLU A 152 11.48 -3.25 10.20
N ALA A 153 10.38 -3.55 9.50
CA ALA A 153 10.39 -4.46 8.36
C ALA A 153 11.27 -3.92 7.21
N MET A 154 11.26 -2.61 6.99
CA MET A 154 12.16 -1.96 6.02
C MET A 154 13.62 -2.09 6.43
N LYS A 155 13.95 -1.83 7.71
CA LYS A 155 15.31 -2.02 8.25
C LYS A 155 15.78 -3.46 8.15
N GLY A 156 14.90 -4.44 8.38
CA GLY A 156 15.20 -5.86 8.24
C GLY A 156 15.54 -6.29 6.81
N LYS A 157 15.11 -5.54 5.79
CA LYS A 157 15.49 -5.79 4.39
C LYS A 157 16.83 -5.15 3.98
N LEU A 158 17.46 -4.34 4.83
CA LEU A 158 18.76 -3.76 4.54
C LEU A 158 19.84 -4.83 4.56
N ASP A 159 20.80 -4.73 3.64
CA ASP A 159 21.94 -5.63 3.63
C ASP A 159 22.87 -5.33 4.82
N PRO A 160 23.44 -6.37 5.47
CA PRO A 160 24.35 -6.16 6.59
C PRO A 160 25.62 -5.41 6.13
N VAL A 161 26.04 -4.42 6.91
CA VAL A 161 27.31 -3.71 6.66
C VAL A 161 28.47 -4.57 7.14
N TYR A 162 29.27 -5.07 6.21
CA TYR A 162 30.51 -5.78 6.52
C TYR A 162 31.60 -4.78 6.93
N GLN A 163 32.14 -4.91 8.13
CA GLN A 163 33.37 -4.20 8.54
C GLN A 163 34.56 -5.14 8.41
N GLU A 164 35.46 -4.85 7.48
CA GLU A 164 36.77 -5.50 7.45
C GLU A 164 37.58 -5.08 8.66
N LYS A 165 37.84 -6.05 9.55
CA LYS A 165 38.73 -5.85 10.69
C LYS A 165 40.10 -6.41 10.31
N ILE A 166 41.08 -5.53 10.15
CA ILE A 166 42.47 -5.94 9.92
C ILE A 166 42.95 -6.64 11.20
N LEU A 167 43.12 -7.97 11.14
CA LEU A 167 43.49 -8.80 12.29
C LEU A 167 45.00 -8.74 12.61
N GLY A 168 45.82 -8.26 11.69
CA GLY A 168 47.25 -8.06 11.89
C GLY A 168 47.98 -7.83 10.57
N GLU A 169 49.13 -7.19 10.66
CA GLU A 169 50.04 -6.94 9.54
C GLU A 169 51.35 -7.69 9.81
N ALA A 170 51.86 -8.41 8.80
CA ALA A 170 53.10 -9.19 8.93
C ALA A 170 54.13 -8.69 7.92
N ILE A 171 55.36 -8.45 8.39
CA ILE A 171 56.49 -8.00 7.57
C ILE A 171 57.37 -9.21 7.26
N ILE A 172 57.53 -9.52 5.97
CA ILE A 172 58.42 -10.59 5.50
C ILE A 172 59.84 -10.02 5.40
N ARG A 173 60.82 -10.72 5.97
CA ARG A 173 62.26 -10.42 5.92
C ARG A 173 63.03 -11.56 5.28
#